data_AF-W2CMX5-F1
#
_entry.id   AF-W2CMX5-F1
#
_cell.length_a   1.000
_cell.length_b   1.000
_cell.length_c   1.000
_cell.angle_alpha   90.00
_cell.angle_beta   90.00
_cell.angle_gamma   90.00
#
_symmetry.space_group_name_H-M   'P 1'
#
loop_
_entity.id
_entity.type
_entity.pdbx_description
1 polymer ?
#
loop_
_entity_poly.entity_id
_entity_poly.type
_entity_poly.pdbx_seq_one_letter_code
_entity_poly.pdbx_strand_id
1 'polypeptide(L)'
;AVAVHHLDIAWRPSDLEQRNGRAVRKGNEVAKQFAGNKVDVIIYAVERSLDSYKFNLLHNKQLFINQLKTNTLGSRSIDEGSMDEDSGMNFSEYVAVLSGNTDLLEKAKLEKKIVTLESERKGFLKERDTAAAKLEEIKGSIAFHSDKIREARADRAHFESQLQRDADGVPVNKLSVKGVPDGADVKVLAARLQEIAEKARTEGEYNKIGEIYGFPVMVKTESTV
;
A
#
# COMPACT_ATOMS: atom_id res chain seq x y z
N ALA A 1 -43.23 1.28 -0.29
CA ALA A 1 -43.63 1.26 -1.71
C ALA A 1 -42.83 0.21 -2.43
N VAL A 2 -43.41 -0.50 -3.40
CA VAL A 2 -42.70 -1.49 -4.22
C VAL A 2 -42.20 -0.89 -5.53
N ALA A 3 -42.82 0.19 -6.01
CA ALA A 3 -42.40 0.92 -7.20
C ALA A 3 -42.63 2.43 -7.07
N VAL A 4 -41.91 3.21 -7.86
CA VAL A 4 -42.05 4.67 -8.04
C VAL A 4 -42.13 4.96 -9.54
N HIS A 5 -43.19 5.66 -9.95
CA HIS A 5 -43.45 6.01 -11.34
C HIS A 5 -43.23 7.51 -11.57
N HIS A 6 -42.28 7.87 -12.44
CA HIS A 6 -42.02 9.25 -12.85
C HIS A 6 -42.55 9.47 -14.27
N LEU A 7 -43.72 10.09 -14.37
CA LEU A 7 -44.35 10.44 -15.65
C LEU A 7 -43.71 11.69 -16.29
N ASP A 8 -43.19 12.61 -15.47
CA ASP A 8 -42.38 13.75 -15.89
C ASP A 8 -41.20 13.88 -14.91
N ILE A 9 -40.06 14.28 -15.42
CA ILE A 9 -38.82 14.40 -14.65
C ILE A 9 -38.68 15.81 -14.07
N ALA A 10 -38.34 15.89 -12.78
CA ALA A 10 -38.16 17.16 -12.10
C ALA A 10 -36.95 17.93 -12.67
N TRP A 11 -37.02 19.27 -12.71
CA TRP A 11 -35.95 20.13 -13.25
C TRP A 11 -34.70 20.25 -12.35
N ARG A 12 -34.76 19.68 -11.14
CA ARG A 12 -33.68 19.69 -10.14
C ARG A 12 -33.35 18.25 -9.72
N PRO A 13 -32.06 17.86 -9.69
CA PRO A 13 -31.68 16.50 -9.27
C PRO A 13 -32.11 16.16 -7.84
N SER A 14 -32.06 17.14 -6.93
CA SER A 14 -32.47 16.99 -5.52
C SER A 14 -33.92 16.53 -5.37
N ASP A 15 -34.82 17.00 -6.24
CA ASP A 15 -36.24 16.67 -6.16
C ASP A 15 -36.48 15.20 -6.58
N LEU A 16 -35.71 14.71 -7.55
CA LEU A 16 -35.73 13.32 -7.98
C LEU A 16 -35.13 12.40 -6.90
N GLU A 17 -33.97 12.76 -6.37
CA GLU A 17 -33.29 12.04 -5.29
C GLU A 17 -34.18 11.97 -4.03
N GLN A 18 -34.81 13.07 -3.65
CA GLN A 18 -35.70 13.12 -2.50
C GLN A 18 -36.99 12.30 -2.71
N ARG A 19 -37.57 12.30 -3.92
CA ARG A 19 -38.73 11.45 -4.25
C ARG A 19 -38.36 9.97 -4.20
N ASN A 20 -37.24 9.59 -4.81
CA ASN A 20 -36.75 8.21 -4.81
C ASN A 20 -36.38 7.76 -3.39
N GLY A 21 -35.67 8.60 -2.64
CA GLY A 21 -35.24 8.31 -1.26
C GLY A 21 -36.37 8.11 -0.26
N ARG A 22 -37.60 8.58 -0.55
CA ARG A 22 -38.78 8.25 0.28
C ARG A 22 -39.20 6.79 0.12
N ALA A 23 -39.01 6.22 -1.07
CA ALA A 23 -39.35 4.83 -1.35
C ALA A 23 -38.15 3.90 -1.10
N VAL A 24 -36.98 4.27 -1.61
CA VAL A 24 -35.69 3.60 -1.44
C VAL A 24 -35.07 4.02 -0.11
N ARG A 25 -35.62 3.51 1.00
CA ARG A 25 -35.14 3.79 2.36
C ARG A 25 -35.03 2.53 3.21
N LYS A 26 -34.11 2.57 4.18
CA LYS A 26 -34.09 1.59 5.27
C LYS A 26 -35.42 1.66 6.04
N GLY A 27 -36.04 0.51 6.27
CA GLY A 27 -37.36 0.42 6.94
C GLY A 27 -38.57 0.44 6.01
N ASN A 28 -38.42 0.27 4.69
CA ASN A 28 -39.54 0.01 3.79
C ASN A 28 -40.03 -1.44 3.93
N GLU A 29 -40.87 -1.70 4.94
CA GLU A 29 -41.42 -3.04 5.23
C GLU A 29 -42.22 -3.62 4.06
N VAL A 30 -42.93 -2.76 3.32
CA VAL A 30 -43.72 -3.18 2.15
C VAL A 30 -42.81 -3.73 1.03
N ALA A 31 -41.68 -3.08 0.74
CA ALA A 31 -40.71 -3.62 -0.22
C ALA A 31 -40.07 -4.93 0.28
N LYS A 32 -39.80 -5.01 1.59
CA LYS A 32 -39.23 -6.23 2.20
C LYS A 32 -40.17 -7.43 2.09
N GLN A 33 -41.47 -7.22 2.28
CA GLN A 33 -42.48 -8.28 2.25
C GLN A 33 -42.89 -8.67 0.82
N PHE A 34 -42.99 -7.71 -0.10
CA PHE A 34 -43.64 -7.94 -1.41
C PHE A 34 -42.74 -7.75 -2.64
N ALA A 35 -41.50 -7.28 -2.47
CA ALA A 35 -40.59 -6.98 -3.59
C ALA A 35 -39.13 -7.36 -3.30
N GLY A 36 -38.88 -8.36 -2.45
CA GLY A 36 -37.52 -8.85 -2.16
C GLY A 36 -36.60 -7.77 -1.58
N ASN A 37 -37.16 -6.81 -0.84
CA ASN A 37 -36.46 -5.63 -0.30
C ASN A 37 -35.88 -4.69 -1.38
N LYS A 38 -36.47 -4.68 -2.57
CA LYS A 38 -36.13 -3.78 -3.68
C LYS A 38 -37.32 -2.87 -4.02
N VAL A 39 -37.03 -1.74 -4.66
CA VAL A 39 -38.03 -0.79 -5.13
C VAL A 39 -37.74 -0.47 -6.59
N ASP A 40 -38.71 -0.68 -7.46
CA ASP A 40 -38.57 -0.39 -8.89
C ASP A 40 -38.79 1.11 -9.16
N VAL A 41 -37.83 1.77 -9.78
CA VAL A 41 -37.96 3.17 -10.22
C VAL A 41 -38.19 3.17 -11.72
N ILE A 42 -39.41 3.50 -12.13
CA ILE A 42 -39.85 3.47 -13.54
C ILE A 42 -40.00 4.91 -14.00
N ILE A 43 -39.21 5.28 -15.00
CA ILE A 43 -39.24 6.62 -15.59
C ILE A 43 -39.81 6.52 -17.00
N TYR A 44 -40.87 7.26 -17.25
CA TYR A 44 -41.47 7.37 -18.57
C TYR A 44 -40.84 8.55 -19.29
N ALA A 45 -40.39 8.32 -20.51
CA ALA A 45 -39.85 9.35 -21.38
C ALA A 45 -40.19 9.01 -22.82
N VAL A 46 -40.37 10.03 -23.65
CA VAL A 46 -40.73 9.87 -25.05
C VAL A 46 -39.48 9.98 -25.93
N GLU A 47 -39.27 9.02 -26.82
CA GLU A 47 -38.19 9.07 -27.79
C GLU A 47 -38.30 10.30 -28.70
N ARG A 48 -37.16 10.91 -29.03
CA ARG A 48 -37.05 12.10 -29.89
C ARG A 48 -37.88 13.29 -29.38
N SER A 49 -38.05 13.42 -28.07
CA SER A 49 -38.75 14.53 -27.42
C SER A 49 -37.79 15.48 -26.68
N LEU A 50 -38.34 16.57 -26.14
CA LEU A 50 -37.66 17.49 -25.23
C LEU A 50 -37.24 16.84 -23.90
N ASP A 51 -37.66 15.61 -23.62
CA ASP A 51 -37.23 14.86 -22.43
C ASP A 51 -35.71 14.64 -22.46
N SER A 52 -35.13 14.38 -23.65
CA SER A 52 -33.68 14.26 -23.85
C SER A 52 -32.91 15.47 -23.30
N TYR A 53 -33.43 16.68 -23.54
CA TYR A 53 -32.86 17.92 -23.02
C TYR A 53 -32.95 17.99 -21.48
N LYS A 54 -34.09 17.59 -20.90
CA LYS A 54 -34.26 17.56 -19.44
C LYS A 54 -33.29 16.59 -18.75
N PHE A 55 -33.09 15.39 -19.31
CA PHE A 55 -32.12 14.42 -18.80
C PHE A 55 -30.69 14.95 -18.91
N ASN A 56 -30.32 15.56 -20.04
CA ASN A 56 -28.99 16.16 -20.19
C ASN A 56 -28.75 17.31 -19.19
N LEU A 57 -29.77 18.15 -18.96
CA LEU A 57 -29.68 19.24 -17.99
C LEU A 57 -29.51 18.73 -16.56
N LEU A 58 -30.20 17.65 -16.20
CA LEU A 58 -30.05 17.01 -14.89
C LEU A 58 -28.68 16.37 -14.71
N HIS A 59 -28.17 15.71 -15.75
CA HIS A 59 -26.81 15.15 -15.79
C HIS A 59 -25.75 16.20 -15.43
N ASN A 60 -25.75 17.31 -16.16
CA ASN A 60 -24.76 18.37 -15.98
C ASN A 60 -24.83 18.98 -14.57
N LYS A 61 -26.04 19.15 -14.03
CA LYS A 61 -26.23 19.64 -12.66
C LYS A 61 -25.74 18.64 -11.61
N GLN A 62 -26.02 17.35 -11.80
CA GLN A 62 -25.60 16.30 -10.88
C GLN A 62 -24.08 16.13 -10.87
N LEU A 63 -23.44 16.12 -12.04
CA LEU A 63 -21.99 16.08 -12.17
C LEU A 63 -21.32 17.23 -11.40
N PHE A 64 -21.83 18.45 -11.57
CA PHE A 64 -21.31 19.61 -10.84
C PHE A 64 -21.46 19.47 -9.31
N ILE A 65 -22.61 19.00 -8.84
CA ILE A 65 -22.85 18.76 -7.41
C ILE A 65 -21.91 17.67 -6.87
N ASN A 66 -21.70 16.59 -7.63
CA ASN A 66 -20.81 15.50 -7.24
C ASN A 66 -19.35 15.95 -7.15
N GLN A 67 -18.87 16.75 -8.09
CA GLN A 67 -17.53 17.34 -8.05
C GLN A 67 -17.32 18.23 -6.82
N LEU A 68 -18.34 19.02 -6.45
CA LEU A 68 -18.32 19.82 -5.22
C LEU A 68 -18.30 18.93 -3.97
N LYS A 69 -19.14 17.89 -3.91
CA LYS A 69 -19.22 16.96 -2.77
C LYS A 69 -17.93 16.18 -2.54
N THR A 70 -17.24 15.82 -3.63
CA THR A 70 -16.00 15.02 -3.60
C THR A 70 -14.72 15.84 -3.46
N ASN A 71 -14.84 17.17 -3.42
CA ASN A 71 -13.72 18.13 -3.36
C ASN A 71 -12.68 17.93 -4.48
N THR A 72 -13.15 17.50 -5.66
CA THR A 72 -12.31 17.20 -6.83
C THR A 72 -12.21 18.39 -7.80
N LEU A 73 -12.37 19.62 -7.29
CA LEU A 73 -12.39 20.88 -8.05
C LEU A 73 -11.06 21.21 -8.76
N GLY A 74 -9.97 20.51 -8.43
CA GLY A 74 -8.64 20.74 -9.00
C GLY A 74 -8.38 20.04 -10.35
N SER A 75 -9.26 19.15 -10.79
CA SER A 75 -9.13 18.45 -12.07
C SER A 75 -9.73 19.28 -13.21
N ARG A 76 -8.93 19.62 -14.23
CA ARG A 76 -9.44 20.21 -15.49
C ARG A 76 -10.13 19.18 -16.40
N SER A 77 -10.20 17.91 -15.98
CA SER A 77 -11.05 16.91 -16.64
C SER A 77 -12.32 16.71 -15.83
N ILE A 78 -13.45 16.84 -16.50
CA ILE A 78 -14.74 16.38 -15.99
C ILE A 78 -14.66 14.85 -16.05
N ASP A 79 -14.55 14.22 -14.89
CA ASP A 79 -14.73 12.78 -14.79
C ASP A 79 -16.23 12.48 -14.93
N GLU A 80 -16.66 12.34 -16.18
CA GLU A 80 -18.01 11.90 -16.54
C GLU A 80 -18.20 10.39 -16.33
N GLY A 81 -17.12 9.68 -15.97
CA GLY A 81 -17.03 8.21 -15.88
C GLY A 81 -17.00 7.65 -14.46
N SER A 82 -16.79 8.46 -13.42
CA SER A 82 -16.98 8.04 -12.03
C SER A 82 -18.30 8.58 -11.49
N MET A 83 -19.27 7.69 -11.26
CA MET A 83 -19.94 7.51 -9.96
C MET A 83 -21.28 6.78 -10.07
N ASP A 84 -21.56 6.02 -9.02
CA ASP A 84 -22.79 5.30 -8.65
C ASP A 84 -23.24 4.15 -9.57
N GLU A 85 -22.56 3.01 -9.42
CA GLU A 85 -23.08 1.68 -9.75
C GLU A 85 -24.43 1.38 -9.07
N ASP A 86 -24.80 2.11 -8.02
CA ASP A 86 -26.08 1.97 -7.31
C ASP A 86 -27.29 2.53 -8.08
N SER A 87 -27.07 3.30 -9.17
CA SER A 87 -28.13 4.02 -9.87
C SER A 87 -28.59 3.41 -11.20
N GLY A 88 -28.28 2.15 -11.52
CA GLY A 88 -28.91 1.39 -12.62
C GLY A 88 -28.61 1.84 -14.07
N MET A 89 -28.79 3.13 -14.43
CA MET A 89 -28.50 3.74 -15.73
C MET A 89 -28.04 5.20 -15.53
N ASN A 90 -26.93 5.60 -16.15
CA ASN A 90 -26.42 6.97 -16.09
C ASN A 90 -27.29 7.91 -16.95
N PHE A 91 -27.42 9.20 -16.60
CA PHE A 91 -28.22 10.16 -17.37
C PHE A 91 -27.77 10.26 -18.84
N SER A 92 -26.48 10.07 -19.13
CA SER A 92 -25.96 9.98 -20.51
C SER A 92 -26.58 8.83 -21.31
N GLU A 93 -26.91 7.72 -20.66
CA GLU A 93 -27.58 6.58 -21.31
C GLU A 93 -29.04 6.91 -21.63
N TYR A 94 -29.74 7.64 -20.74
CA TYR A 94 -31.09 8.16 -21.01
C TYR A 94 -31.08 9.12 -22.20
N VAL A 95 -30.12 10.05 -22.27
CA VAL A 95 -30.00 11.00 -23.38
C VAL A 95 -29.74 10.27 -24.70
N ALA A 96 -28.87 9.25 -24.70
CA ALA A 96 -28.57 8.49 -25.90
C ALA A 96 -29.78 7.68 -26.41
N VAL A 97 -30.50 6.99 -25.51
CA VAL A 97 -31.75 6.27 -25.87
C VAL A 97 -32.81 7.25 -26.40
N LEU A 98 -33.02 8.37 -25.71
CA LEU A 98 -34.05 9.35 -26.10
C LEU A 98 -33.68 10.14 -27.36
N SER A 99 -32.39 10.27 -27.70
CA SER A 99 -31.97 10.89 -28.95
C SER A 99 -32.34 10.07 -30.20
N GLY A 100 -32.67 8.78 -30.01
CA GLY A 100 -32.95 7.85 -31.10
C GLY A 100 -31.71 7.49 -31.94
N ASN A 101 -30.51 7.86 -31.48
CA ASN A 101 -29.23 7.45 -32.07
C ASN A 101 -28.50 6.50 -31.11
N THR A 102 -28.64 5.20 -31.38
CA THR A 102 -28.03 4.12 -30.59
C THR A 102 -26.51 4.08 -30.68
N ASP A 103 -25.91 4.67 -31.71
CA ASP A 103 -24.45 4.65 -31.92
C ASP A 103 -23.73 5.46 -30.82
N LEU A 104 -24.36 6.53 -30.32
CA LEU A 104 -23.84 7.31 -29.20
C LEU A 104 -23.85 6.51 -27.90
N LEU A 105 -24.86 5.67 -27.70
CA LEU A 105 -24.96 4.78 -26.53
C LEU A 105 -23.88 3.69 -26.59
N GLU A 106 -23.73 3.05 -27.76
CA GLU A 106 -22.70 2.02 -27.95
C GLU A 106 -21.30 2.57 -27.78
N LYS A 107 -21.04 3.76 -28.34
CA LYS A 107 -19.77 4.48 -28.15
C LYS A 107 -19.49 4.75 -26.68
N ALA A 108 -20.44 5.32 -25.93
CA ALA A 108 -20.27 5.61 -24.50
C ALA A 108 -19.99 4.33 -23.68
N LYS A 109 -20.67 3.23 -23.99
CA LYS A 109 -20.42 1.92 -23.36
C LYS A 109 -19.01 1.39 -23.66
N LEU A 110 -18.55 1.52 -24.91
CA LEU A 110 -17.21 1.11 -25.32
C LEU A 110 -16.13 1.98 -24.66
N GLU A 111 -16.33 3.30 -24.62
CA GLU A 111 -15.41 4.24 -23.95
C GLU A 111 -15.29 3.90 -22.45
N LYS A 112 -16.41 3.59 -21.77
CA LYS A 112 -16.39 3.12 -20.38
C LYS A 112 -15.55 1.85 -20.23
N LYS A 113 -15.78 0.86 -21.10
CA LYS A 113 -15.04 -0.40 -21.07
C LYS A 113 -13.55 -0.19 -21.29
N ILE A 114 -13.17 0.73 -22.19
CA ILE A 114 -11.78 1.10 -22.43
C ILE A 114 -11.15 1.70 -21.17
N VAL A 115 -11.80 2.69 -20.54
CA VAL A 115 -11.28 3.33 -19.32
C VAL A 115 -11.09 2.33 -18.18
N THR A 116 -12.06 1.43 -17.97
CA THR A 116 -11.92 0.36 -16.97
C THR A 116 -10.73 -0.55 -17.28
N LEU A 117 -10.63 -1.05 -18.51
CA LEU A 117 -9.55 -1.97 -18.92
C LEU A 117 -8.17 -1.30 -18.86
N GLU A 118 -8.07 -0.02 -19.21
CA GLU A 118 -6.82 0.74 -19.12
C GLU A 118 -6.38 0.93 -17.66
N SER A 119 -7.33 1.22 -16.76
CA SER A 119 -7.08 1.31 -15.32
C SER A 119 -6.61 -0.03 -14.76
N GLU A 120 -7.31 -1.12 -15.07
CA GLU A 120 -6.95 -2.49 -14.67
C GLU A 120 -5.57 -2.89 -15.18
N ARG A 121 -5.29 -2.64 -16.47
CA ARG A 121 -3.97 -2.89 -17.07
C ARG A 121 -2.87 -2.12 -16.34
N LYS A 122 -3.10 -0.84 -16.03
CA LYS A 122 -2.13 -0.02 -15.30
C LYS A 122 -1.89 -0.55 -13.89
N GLY A 123 -2.95 -0.95 -13.18
CA GLY A 123 -2.87 -1.60 -11.87
C GLY A 123 -2.04 -2.88 -11.92
N PHE A 124 -2.37 -3.77 -12.85
CA PHE A 124 -1.66 -5.03 -13.05
C PHE A 124 -0.16 -4.84 -13.34
N LEU A 125 0.20 -3.92 -14.25
CA LEU A 125 1.60 -3.65 -14.56
C LEU A 125 2.37 -3.15 -13.34
N LYS A 126 1.76 -2.24 -12.57
CA LYS A 126 2.38 -1.73 -11.33
C LYS A 126 2.59 -2.83 -10.30
N GLU A 127 1.61 -3.71 -10.10
CA GLU A 127 1.71 -4.83 -9.17
C GLU A 127 2.77 -5.83 -9.60
N ARG A 128 2.81 -6.17 -10.90
CA ARG A 128 3.84 -7.04 -11.47
C ARG A 128 5.23 -6.49 -11.24
N ASP A 129 5.45 -5.21 -11.54
CA ASP A 129 6.77 -4.58 -11.41
C ASP A 129 7.18 -4.48 -9.93
N THR A 130 6.23 -4.17 -9.03
CA THR A 130 6.47 -4.19 -7.58
C THR A 130 6.84 -5.59 -7.07
N ALA A 131 6.14 -6.63 -7.53
CA ALA A 131 6.43 -8.01 -7.17
C ALA A 131 7.81 -8.46 -7.69
N ALA A 132 8.17 -8.08 -8.91
CA ALA A 132 9.47 -8.38 -9.50
C ALA A 132 10.61 -7.71 -8.71
N ALA A 133 10.46 -6.43 -8.35
CA ALA A 133 11.44 -5.72 -7.54
C ALA A 133 11.63 -6.38 -6.16
N LYS A 134 10.53 -6.76 -5.49
CA LYS A 134 10.56 -7.45 -4.20
C LYS A 134 11.22 -8.82 -4.29
N LEU A 135 11.03 -9.53 -5.39
CA LEU A 135 11.68 -10.82 -5.61
C LEU A 135 13.22 -10.66 -5.70
N GLU A 136 13.70 -9.66 -6.44
CA GLU A 136 15.14 -9.40 -6.54
C GLU A 136 15.74 -8.93 -5.22
N GLU A 137 15.03 -8.11 -4.46
CA GLU A 137 15.43 -7.73 -3.09
C GLU A 137 15.59 -8.97 -2.20
N ILE A 138 14.58 -9.84 -2.15
CA ILE A 138 14.61 -11.06 -1.33
C ILE A 138 15.75 -11.99 -1.78
N LYS A 139 15.98 -12.15 -3.08
CA LYS A 139 17.12 -12.94 -3.59
C LYS A 139 18.45 -12.37 -3.12
N GLY A 140 18.62 -11.04 -3.19
CA GLY A 140 19.81 -10.35 -2.68
C GLY A 140 20.01 -10.57 -1.17
N SER A 141 18.94 -10.46 -0.38
CA SER A 141 18.98 -10.74 1.06
C SER A 141 19.32 -12.20 1.36
N ILE A 142 18.78 -13.16 0.61
CA ILE A 142 19.11 -14.59 0.77
C ILE A 142 20.60 -14.81 0.51
N ALA A 143 21.16 -14.25 -0.56
CA ALA A 143 22.58 -14.38 -0.85
C ALA A 143 23.43 -13.79 0.29
N PHE A 144 23.16 -12.55 0.69
CA PHE A 144 23.86 -11.86 1.77
C PHE A 144 23.80 -12.63 3.10
N HIS A 145 22.60 -13.06 3.53
CA HIS A 145 22.44 -13.80 4.77
C HIS A 145 23.04 -15.20 4.70
N SER A 146 22.99 -15.87 3.55
CA SER A 146 23.63 -17.18 3.37
C SER A 146 25.14 -17.07 3.51
N ASP A 147 25.75 -16.03 2.94
CA ASP A 147 27.19 -15.76 3.12
C ASP A 147 27.53 -15.44 4.57
N LYS A 148 26.73 -14.61 5.24
CA LYS A 148 26.94 -14.31 6.67
C LYS A 148 26.79 -15.52 7.57
N ILE A 149 25.83 -16.41 7.27
CA ILE A 149 25.69 -17.69 7.98
C ILE A 149 26.92 -18.57 7.75
N ARG A 150 27.44 -18.62 6.51
CA ARG A 150 28.64 -19.39 6.18
C ARG A 150 29.87 -18.87 6.93
N GLU A 151 30.10 -17.56 6.93
CA GLU A 151 31.18 -16.89 7.67
C GLU A 151 31.05 -17.19 9.18
N ALA A 152 29.88 -16.94 9.76
CA ALA A 152 29.65 -17.17 11.19
C ALA A 152 29.80 -18.65 11.60
N ARG A 153 29.44 -19.60 10.73
CA ARG A 153 29.68 -21.04 10.97
C ARG A 153 31.17 -21.37 10.93
N ALA A 154 31.91 -20.79 9.99
CA ALA A 154 33.36 -20.98 9.91
C ALA A 154 34.06 -20.41 11.15
N ASP A 155 33.69 -19.21 11.57
CA ASP A 155 34.20 -18.58 12.80
C ASP A 155 33.85 -19.42 14.02
N ARG A 156 32.61 -19.90 14.13
CA ARG A 156 32.21 -20.78 15.22
C ARG A 156 33.03 -22.08 15.26
N ALA A 157 33.24 -22.73 14.12
CA ALA A 157 34.05 -23.94 14.04
C ALA A 157 35.52 -23.66 14.42
N HIS A 158 36.06 -22.51 14.00
CA HIS A 158 37.39 -22.07 14.40
C HIS A 158 37.49 -21.88 15.92
N PHE A 159 36.53 -21.15 16.51
CA PHE A 159 36.44 -20.95 17.95
C PHE A 159 36.35 -22.28 18.69
N GLU A 160 35.44 -23.17 18.30
CA GLU A 160 35.27 -24.49 18.93
C GLU A 160 36.53 -25.36 18.83
N SER A 161 37.31 -25.25 17.74
CA SER A 161 38.57 -25.99 17.57
C SER A 161 39.70 -25.50 18.48
N GLN A 162 39.69 -24.21 18.84
CA GLN A 162 40.71 -23.59 19.67
C GLN A 162 40.30 -23.48 21.14
N LEU A 163 39.01 -23.73 21.45
CA LEU A 163 38.41 -23.55 22.76
C LEU A 163 39.11 -24.43 23.81
N GLN A 164 39.64 -23.78 24.85
CA GLN A 164 40.21 -24.47 26.00
C GLN A 164 39.22 -24.37 27.16
N ARG A 165 39.01 -25.49 27.85
CA ARG A 165 38.15 -25.58 29.04
C ARG A 165 39.00 -25.87 30.27
N ASP A 166 38.66 -25.27 31.39
CA ASP A 166 39.27 -25.59 32.68
C ASP A 166 38.76 -26.93 33.24
N ALA A 167 39.25 -27.29 34.43
CA ALA A 167 38.88 -28.52 35.14
C ALA A 167 37.38 -28.60 35.49
N ASP A 168 36.68 -27.46 35.53
CA ASP A 168 35.25 -27.35 35.84
C ASP A 168 34.39 -27.27 34.55
N GLY A 169 35.01 -27.35 33.37
CA GLY A 169 34.36 -27.35 32.07
C GLY A 169 33.99 -25.96 31.54
N VAL A 170 34.44 -24.89 32.20
CA VAL A 170 34.21 -23.49 31.82
C VAL A 170 35.24 -23.05 30.78
N PRO A 171 34.82 -22.33 29.71
CA PRO A 171 35.75 -21.72 28.75
C PRO A 171 36.79 -20.83 29.41
N VAL A 172 38.07 -21.13 29.20
CA VAL A 172 39.18 -20.32 29.73
C VAL A 172 39.29 -19.02 28.93
N ASN A 173 39.59 -17.90 29.60
CA ASN A 173 39.88 -16.66 28.89
C ASN A 173 41.35 -16.65 28.41
N LYS A 174 41.59 -16.90 27.12
CA LYS A 174 42.93 -16.89 26.49
C LYS A 174 43.24 -15.58 25.77
N LEU A 175 42.79 -14.45 26.33
CA LEU A 175 43.08 -13.14 25.78
C LEU A 175 44.57 -12.80 25.89
N SER A 176 45.22 -12.58 24.75
CA SER A 176 46.57 -12.03 24.66
C SER A 176 46.48 -10.55 24.29
N VAL A 177 47.17 -9.68 25.04
CA VAL A 177 47.19 -8.22 24.82
C VAL A 177 48.62 -7.75 24.61
N LYS A 178 48.84 -6.85 23.64
CA LYS A 178 50.16 -6.28 23.35
C LYS A 178 50.79 -5.65 24.60
N GLY A 179 51.95 -6.18 24.98
CA GLY A 179 52.74 -5.71 26.13
C GLY A 179 52.49 -6.46 27.44
N VAL A 180 51.67 -7.52 27.43
CA VAL A 180 51.46 -8.42 28.58
C VAL A 180 51.99 -9.82 28.23
N PRO A 181 52.80 -10.46 29.09
CA PRO A 181 53.26 -11.84 28.86
C PRO A 181 52.09 -12.84 28.81
N ASP A 182 52.23 -13.89 28.00
CA ASP A 182 51.23 -14.96 27.89
C ASP A 182 51.08 -15.68 29.24
N GLY A 183 49.83 -15.81 29.72
CA GLY A 183 49.51 -16.44 31.02
C GLY A 183 49.54 -15.50 32.23
N ALA A 184 49.59 -14.18 32.03
CA ALA A 184 49.46 -13.21 33.13
C ALA A 184 48.09 -13.28 33.83
N ASP A 185 48.06 -12.92 35.12
CA ASP A 185 46.84 -12.88 35.92
C ASP A 185 45.78 -11.93 35.32
N VAL A 186 44.51 -12.28 35.47
CA VAL A 186 43.34 -11.55 34.96
C VAL A 186 43.37 -10.08 35.41
N LYS A 187 43.87 -9.81 36.62
CA LYS A 187 44.03 -8.44 37.14
C LYS A 187 45.00 -7.59 36.31
N VAL A 188 46.10 -8.18 35.83
CA VAL A 188 47.11 -7.48 35.03
C VAL A 188 46.57 -7.19 33.62
N LEU A 189 45.86 -8.17 33.03
CA LEU A 189 45.15 -7.99 31.76
C LEU A 189 44.09 -6.89 31.85
N ALA A 190 43.27 -6.89 32.90
CA ALA A 190 42.26 -5.86 33.13
C ALA A 190 42.88 -4.47 33.29
N ALA A 191 43.97 -4.35 34.05
CA ALA A 191 44.69 -3.08 34.21
C ALA A 191 45.24 -2.56 32.88
N ARG A 192 45.76 -3.45 32.03
CA ARG A 192 46.26 -3.07 30.70
C ARG A 192 45.15 -2.65 29.75
N LEU A 193 44.01 -3.35 29.75
CA LEU A 193 42.85 -2.96 28.95
C LEU A 193 42.31 -1.60 29.37
N GLN A 194 42.28 -1.32 30.68
CA GLN A 194 41.89 -0.02 31.21
C GLN A 194 42.84 1.10 30.75
N GLU A 195 44.15 0.85 30.80
CA GLU A 195 45.14 1.79 30.29
C GLU A 195 44.96 2.07 28.79
N ILE A 196 44.69 1.03 27.99
CA ILE A 196 44.40 1.17 26.56
C ILE A 196 43.11 1.97 26.35
N ALA A 197 42.06 1.73 27.14
CA ALA A 197 40.81 2.48 27.04
C ALA A 197 41.01 3.99 27.34
N GLU A 198 41.84 4.33 28.33
CA GLU A 198 42.10 5.73 28.70
C GLU A 198 43.02 6.45 27.70
N LYS A 199 44.07 5.76 27.23
CA LYS A 199 45.15 6.37 26.44
C LYS A 199 45.03 6.18 24.93
N ALA A 200 44.25 5.22 24.45
CA ALA A 200 44.08 5.04 23.01
C ALA A 200 43.40 6.27 22.40
N ARG A 201 43.92 6.71 21.26
CA ARG A 201 43.32 7.71 20.37
C ARG A 201 43.46 7.14 18.98
N THR A 202 42.38 6.56 18.46
CA THR A 202 42.39 5.88 17.16
C THR A 202 41.66 6.66 16.08
N GLU A 203 41.15 7.86 16.40
CA GLU A 203 40.53 8.78 15.43
C GLU A 203 39.43 8.15 14.56
N GLY A 204 38.75 7.12 15.09
CA GLY A 204 37.69 6.38 14.40
C GLY A 204 38.15 5.11 13.66
N GLU A 205 39.46 4.85 13.58
CA GLU A 205 40.03 3.62 13.01
C GLU A 205 40.13 2.48 14.04
N TYR A 206 40.20 1.24 13.54
CA TYR A 206 40.35 0.04 14.36
C TYR A 206 41.82 -0.36 14.49
N ASN A 207 42.35 -0.34 15.71
CA ASN A 207 43.74 -0.74 16.00
C ASN A 207 43.78 -2.10 16.71
N LYS A 208 44.59 -3.05 16.21
CA LYS A 208 44.75 -4.37 16.84
C LYS A 208 45.54 -4.25 18.15
N ILE A 209 44.89 -4.58 19.26
CA ILE A 209 45.47 -4.56 20.62
C ILE A 209 45.79 -5.95 21.17
N GLY A 210 45.24 -7.00 20.55
CA GLY A 210 45.39 -8.35 21.05
C GLY A 210 44.74 -9.40 20.18
N GLU A 211 44.61 -10.60 20.73
CA GLU A 211 43.97 -11.74 20.10
C GLU A 211 43.36 -12.65 21.15
N ILE A 212 42.21 -13.25 20.84
CA ILE A 212 41.57 -14.25 21.66
C ILE A 212 41.11 -15.39 20.75
N TYR A 213 41.61 -16.60 20.97
CA TYR A 213 41.26 -17.78 20.17
C TYR A 213 41.35 -17.60 18.63
N GLY A 214 42.38 -16.90 18.14
CA GLY A 214 42.53 -16.60 16.71
C GLY A 214 41.78 -15.35 16.23
N PHE A 215 40.91 -14.77 17.06
CA PHE A 215 40.14 -13.57 16.73
C PHE A 215 40.88 -12.31 17.17
N PRO A 216 41.13 -11.34 16.27
CA PRO A 216 41.82 -10.11 16.62
C PRO A 216 40.95 -9.26 17.55
N VAL A 217 41.53 -8.82 18.67
CA VAL A 217 40.91 -7.85 19.56
C VAL A 217 41.37 -6.47 19.13
N MET A 218 40.40 -5.62 18.79
CA MET A 218 40.60 -4.29 18.23
C MET A 218 40.09 -3.23 19.20
N VAL A 219 40.73 -2.05 19.22
CA VAL A 219 40.23 -0.86 19.91
C VAL A 219 39.87 0.21 18.89
N LYS A 220 38.75 0.91 19.13
CA LYS A 220 38.33 2.08 18.39
C LYS A 220 37.82 3.14 19.36
N THR A 221 38.32 4.36 19.27
CA THR A 221 37.76 5.52 19.97
C THR A 221 36.80 6.26 19.05
N GLU A 222 35.62 6.59 19.56
CA GLU A 222 34.71 7.48 18.85
C GLU A 222 35.29 8.90 18.82
N SER A 223 35.36 9.49 17.63
CA SER A 223 35.68 10.90 17.48
C SER A 223 34.45 11.69 17.90
N THR A 224 34.44 12.23 19.12
CA THR A 224 33.51 13.31 19.49
C THR A 224 33.77 14.49 18.57
N VAL A 225 32.87 14.66 17.60
CA VAL A 225 32.65 15.92 16.87
C VAL A 225 31.98 16.91 17.82
#